data_AF-A0A955U7Z5-F1
#
_entry.id   AF-A0A955U7Z5-F1
#
_cell.length_a   1.000
_cell.length_b   1.000
_cell.length_c   1.000
_cell.angle_alpha   90.00
_cell.angle_beta   90.00
_cell.angle_gamma   90.00
#
_symmetry.space_group_name_H-M   'P 1'
#
loop_
_entity.id
_entity.type
_entity.pdbx_description
1 polymer ?
#
loop_
_entity_poly.entity_id
_entity_poly.type
_entity_poly.pdbx_seq_one_letter_code
_entity_poly.pdbx_strand_id
1 'polypeptide(L)'
;AQVGPYDLTVDLLGSGGSCELVPTDVRMFWSACDASVPDCFTSGGSAYLRTPTVGPVVKEAHLVTTADGFGSGWPSSFTDGIARHYSNSEAATGYVMNRTEPWAPAGEGGSEYGQGATGAKLPVVEEAWTINMYWRDRPTPGTRMLVRSPANGRAVVAAAGYETGPGDNAHVAGVSEEIHHWLGTGHLDDLQIGFLEDQALPFGPITCP
;
A
#
# COMPACT_ATOMS: atom_id res chain seq x y z
N ALA A 1 -30.90 13.65 -23.09
CA ALA A 1 -30.84 12.54 -22.13
C ALA A 1 -31.09 11.25 -22.89
N GLN A 2 -30.12 10.33 -22.91
CA GLN A 2 -30.34 8.99 -23.43
C GLN A 2 -29.77 8.01 -22.39
N VAL A 3 -30.68 7.21 -21.84
CA VAL A 3 -30.44 6.17 -20.84
C VAL A 3 -30.33 4.85 -21.62
N GLY A 4 -29.24 4.11 -21.43
CA GLY A 4 -29.00 2.79 -22.01
C GLY A 4 -28.10 1.94 -21.09
N PRO A 5 -28.23 0.59 -21.11
CA PRO A 5 -27.71 -0.31 -20.07
C PRO A 5 -26.31 -0.83 -20.41
N TYR A 6 -25.35 0.06 -20.57
CA TYR A 6 -23.96 -0.34 -20.73
C TYR A 6 -23.18 0.18 -19.53
N ASP A 7 -23.02 -0.67 -18.51
CA ASP A 7 -21.89 -0.55 -17.60
C ASP A 7 -20.65 -0.84 -18.43
N LEU A 8 -19.96 0.22 -18.85
CA LEU A 8 -18.64 0.09 -19.44
C LEU A 8 -17.69 -0.23 -18.30
N THR A 9 -17.56 -1.51 -17.97
CA THR A 9 -16.45 -2.00 -17.14
C THR A 9 -15.22 -1.88 -18.03
N VAL A 10 -14.51 -0.76 -17.92
CA VAL A 10 -13.13 -0.71 -18.41
C VAL A 10 -12.38 -1.66 -17.50
N ASP A 11 -12.24 -2.91 -17.92
CA ASP A 11 -11.26 -3.80 -17.32
C ASP A 11 -9.92 -3.10 -17.52
N LEU A 12 -9.38 -2.54 -16.43
CA LEU A 12 -7.98 -2.17 -16.36
C LEU A 12 -7.21 -3.47 -16.51
N LEU A 13 -6.92 -3.83 -17.76
CA LEU A 13 -6.02 -4.92 -18.07
C LEU A 13 -4.67 -4.51 -17.50
N GLY A 14 -4.30 -5.14 -16.38
CA GLY A 14 -3.02 -4.87 -15.75
C GLY A 14 -1.90 -5.02 -16.77
N SER A 15 -0.86 -4.20 -16.66
CA SER A 15 0.32 -4.35 -17.50
C SER A 15 0.85 -5.79 -17.39
N GLY A 16 1.39 -6.37 -18.46
CA GLY A 16 2.11 -7.63 -18.37
C GLY A 16 3.52 -7.38 -17.84
N GLY A 17 4.05 -8.27 -16.98
CA GLY A 17 5.41 -8.16 -16.46
C GLY A 17 5.86 -9.40 -15.68
N SER A 18 7.17 -9.58 -15.53
CA SER A 18 7.74 -10.66 -14.70
C SER A 18 7.48 -10.35 -13.23
N CYS A 19 6.64 -11.14 -12.57
CA CYS A 19 6.32 -10.97 -11.14
C CYS A 19 7.26 -11.77 -10.24
N GLU A 20 8.50 -11.97 -10.67
CA GLU A 20 9.53 -12.65 -9.89
C GLU A 20 9.86 -11.83 -8.64
N LEU A 21 9.98 -12.53 -7.51
CA LEU A 21 10.18 -11.92 -6.19
C LEU A 21 11.59 -12.23 -5.68
N VAL A 22 12.22 -11.22 -5.10
CA VAL A 22 13.56 -11.34 -4.52
C VAL A 22 13.44 -11.72 -3.03
N PRO A 23 14.00 -12.86 -2.60
CA PRO A 23 14.07 -13.19 -1.19
C PRO A 23 14.80 -12.10 -0.40
N THR A 24 14.10 -11.49 0.56
CA THR A 24 14.61 -10.33 1.29
C THR A 24 14.25 -10.43 2.77
N ASP A 25 15.26 -10.36 3.64
CA ASP A 25 15.08 -10.30 5.09
C ASP A 25 14.94 -8.85 5.54
N VAL A 26 13.71 -8.41 5.81
CA VAL A 26 13.40 -7.04 6.21
C VAL A 26 13.56 -6.90 7.71
N ARG A 27 14.47 -6.03 8.16
CA ARG A 27 14.60 -5.75 9.59
C ARG A 27 13.41 -4.94 10.07
N MET A 28 12.75 -5.40 11.13
CA MET A 28 11.53 -4.78 11.66
C MET A 28 11.81 -4.00 12.95
N PHE A 29 10.95 -3.03 13.27
CA PHE A 29 10.91 -2.37 14.58
C PHE A 29 10.29 -3.25 15.67
N TRP A 30 9.76 -4.43 15.32
CA TRP A 30 9.22 -5.39 16.28
C TRP A 30 10.25 -5.80 17.33
N SER A 31 9.82 -5.85 18.58
CA SER A 31 10.63 -6.31 19.72
C SER A 31 10.80 -7.83 19.74
N ALA A 32 9.85 -8.56 19.15
CA ALA A 32 9.84 -10.02 19.01
C ALA A 32 8.94 -10.44 17.84
N CYS A 33 9.15 -11.66 17.35
CA CYS A 33 8.24 -12.28 16.39
C CYS A 33 6.95 -12.74 17.07
N ASP A 34 5.82 -12.51 16.41
CA ASP A 34 4.58 -13.19 16.76
C ASP A 34 4.59 -14.63 16.20
N ALA A 35 4.02 -15.57 16.96
CA ALA A 35 3.98 -16.98 16.55
C ALA A 35 3.08 -17.24 15.34
N SER A 36 2.16 -16.33 15.04
CA SER A 36 1.28 -16.38 13.87
C SER A 36 1.94 -15.94 12.56
N VAL A 37 3.14 -15.32 12.62
CA VAL A 37 3.90 -14.88 11.44
C VAL A 37 5.09 -15.82 11.22
N PRO A 38 4.93 -16.91 10.44
CA PRO A 38 5.90 -18.00 10.36
C PRO A 38 7.24 -17.58 9.74
N ASP A 39 7.24 -16.55 8.88
CA ASP A 39 8.44 -16.03 8.22
C ASP A 39 9.18 -14.97 9.06
N CYS A 40 8.70 -14.69 10.27
CA CYS A 40 9.43 -13.86 11.21
C CYS A 40 10.51 -14.67 11.93
N PHE A 41 11.71 -14.10 12.05
CA PHE A 41 12.80 -14.69 12.83
C PHE A 41 13.61 -13.63 13.58
N THR A 42 14.30 -14.04 14.64
CA THR A 42 15.21 -13.17 15.38
C THR A 42 16.67 -13.50 15.06
N SER A 43 17.47 -12.50 14.73
CA SER A 43 18.91 -12.63 14.53
C SER A 43 19.63 -11.40 15.09
N GLY A 44 20.76 -11.60 15.78
CA GLY A 44 21.54 -10.50 16.35
C GLY A 44 20.74 -9.56 17.27
N GLY A 45 19.73 -10.08 17.97
CA GLY A 45 18.85 -9.30 18.86
C GLY A 45 17.85 -8.39 18.13
N SER A 46 17.64 -8.56 16.82
CA SER A 46 16.61 -7.86 16.04
C SER A 46 15.62 -8.86 15.44
N ALA A 47 14.37 -8.43 15.28
CA ALA A 47 13.36 -9.16 14.52
C ALA A 47 13.46 -8.85 13.03
N TYR A 48 13.25 -9.86 12.20
CA TYR A 48 13.24 -9.78 10.75
C TYR A 48 12.00 -10.49 10.22
N LEU A 49 11.43 -9.97 9.14
CA LEU A 49 10.44 -10.67 8.33
C LEU A 49 11.08 -11.07 7.00
N ARG A 50 11.10 -12.36 6.69
CA ARG A 50 11.52 -12.85 5.37
C ARG A 50 10.40 -12.65 4.37
N THR A 51 10.69 -12.04 3.24
CA THR A 51 9.79 -11.94 2.08
C THR A 51 10.36 -12.76 0.92
N PRO A 52 9.54 -13.27 -0.02
CA PRO A 52 8.08 -13.19 -0.03
C PRO A 52 7.45 -13.97 1.13
N THR A 53 6.35 -13.45 1.66
CA THR A 53 5.59 -14.05 2.78
C THR A 53 4.10 -13.89 2.54
N VAL A 54 3.30 -14.69 3.24
CA VAL A 54 1.84 -14.60 3.26
C VAL A 54 1.40 -14.37 4.71
N GLY A 55 0.55 -13.38 4.92
CA GLY A 55 -0.07 -13.15 6.22
C GLY A 55 -1.05 -11.98 6.20
N PRO A 56 -1.60 -11.61 7.37
CA PRO A 56 -2.63 -10.59 7.46
C PRO A 56 -2.08 -9.23 7.05
N VAL A 57 -2.81 -8.56 6.15
CA VAL A 57 -2.46 -7.21 5.68
C VAL A 57 -3.53 -6.21 6.09
N VAL A 58 -3.09 -5.13 6.73
CA VAL A 58 -3.94 -4.04 7.19
C VAL A 58 -4.40 -3.19 6.00
N LYS A 59 -5.70 -2.88 5.95
CA LYS A 59 -6.20 -1.78 5.12
C LYS A 59 -5.85 -0.45 5.79
N GLU A 60 -5.12 0.39 5.07
CA GLU A 60 -4.54 1.64 5.58
C GLU A 60 -5.30 2.87 5.14
N ALA A 61 -5.15 3.93 5.94
CA ALA A 61 -5.67 5.26 5.67
C ALA A 61 -4.80 6.01 4.63
N HIS A 62 -5.37 7.05 4.02
CA HIS A 62 -4.72 7.79 2.95
C HIS A 62 -3.61 8.73 3.42
N LEU A 63 -2.66 8.97 2.52
CA LEU A 63 -1.58 9.93 2.68
C LEU A 63 -1.74 11.10 1.71
N VAL A 64 -1.27 12.28 2.12
CA VAL A 64 -1.37 13.47 1.28
C VAL A 64 -0.43 13.36 0.09
N THR A 65 -0.98 13.61 -1.09
CA THR A 65 -0.25 13.66 -2.35
C THR A 65 0.17 15.09 -2.71
N THR A 66 1.09 15.19 -3.65
CA THR A 66 1.52 16.46 -4.26
C THR A 66 0.40 17.18 -5.00
N ALA A 67 -0.67 16.48 -5.41
CA ALA A 67 -1.81 17.04 -6.14
C ALA A 67 -2.93 17.58 -5.23
N ASP A 68 -2.89 17.31 -3.93
CA ASP A 68 -4.02 17.61 -3.03
C ASP A 68 -4.13 19.08 -2.64
N GLY A 69 -3.22 19.94 -3.12
CA GLY A 69 -3.36 21.40 -3.04
C GLY A 69 -3.09 22.00 -1.66
N PHE A 70 -2.53 21.23 -0.73
CA PHE A 70 -2.20 21.71 0.62
C PHE A 70 -0.89 22.54 0.69
N GLY A 71 -0.20 22.79 -0.43
CA GLY A 71 1.05 23.56 -0.45
C GLY A 71 2.12 22.96 0.47
N SER A 72 2.63 23.74 1.44
CA SER A 72 3.52 23.26 2.49
C SER A 72 2.82 22.78 3.77
N GLY A 73 1.49 22.92 3.85
CA GLY A 73 0.69 22.51 5.01
C GLY A 73 0.10 21.12 4.85
N TRP A 74 -0.75 20.76 5.80
CA TRP A 74 -1.42 19.46 5.91
C TRP A 74 -2.93 19.65 6.16
N PRO A 75 -3.76 18.62 5.89
CA PRO A 75 -5.16 18.61 6.25
C PRO A 75 -5.38 19.02 7.72
N SER A 76 -6.42 19.83 7.95
CA SER A 76 -6.80 20.30 9.29
C SER A 76 -7.65 19.29 10.07
N SER A 77 -8.16 18.27 9.40
CA SER A 77 -8.94 17.17 9.98
C SER A 77 -8.81 15.92 9.11
N PHE A 78 -9.23 14.77 9.63
CA PHE A 78 -9.17 13.48 8.94
C PHE A 78 -10.00 13.40 7.64
N THR A 79 -10.89 14.36 7.37
CA THR A 79 -11.66 14.44 6.11
C THR A 79 -11.39 15.70 5.29
N ASP A 80 -10.52 16.60 5.75
CA ASP A 80 -10.28 17.88 5.07
C ASP A 80 -9.71 17.64 3.66
N GLY A 81 -10.44 18.04 2.62
CA GLY A 81 -10.01 17.85 1.22
C GLY A 81 -10.02 16.42 0.69
N ILE A 82 -10.53 15.43 1.44
CA ILE A 82 -10.46 14.00 1.05
C ILE A 82 -11.22 13.70 -0.26
N ALA A 83 -12.35 14.37 -0.51
CA ALA A 83 -13.08 14.20 -1.77
C ALA A 83 -12.30 14.66 -3.00
N ARG A 84 -11.48 15.72 -2.85
CA ARG A 84 -10.56 16.18 -3.91
C ARG A 84 -9.44 15.16 -4.12
N HIS A 85 -8.91 14.61 -3.03
CA HIS A 85 -7.90 13.55 -3.08
C HIS A 85 -8.39 12.33 -3.87
N TYR A 86 -9.60 11.84 -3.61
CA TYR A 86 -10.19 10.76 -4.39
C TYR A 86 -10.31 11.11 -5.88
N SER A 87 -10.77 12.33 -6.20
CA SER A 87 -10.89 12.79 -7.58
C SER A 87 -9.53 12.84 -8.29
N ASN A 88 -8.47 13.24 -7.57
CA ASN A 88 -7.10 13.25 -8.08
C ASN A 88 -6.59 11.82 -8.32
N SER A 89 -6.82 10.91 -7.38
CA SER A 89 -6.46 9.49 -7.48
C SER A 89 -7.13 8.83 -8.69
N GLU A 90 -8.45 9.03 -8.87
CA GLU A 90 -9.20 8.53 -10.03
C GLU A 90 -8.66 9.09 -11.35
N ALA A 91 -8.39 10.40 -11.41
CA ALA A 91 -7.87 11.03 -12.61
C ALA A 91 -6.46 10.53 -12.98
N ALA A 92 -5.61 10.27 -11.99
CA ALA A 92 -4.22 9.87 -12.20
C ALA A 92 -4.09 8.38 -12.53
N THR A 93 -4.90 7.53 -11.92
CA THR A 93 -4.82 6.06 -12.04
C THR A 93 -5.80 5.48 -13.05
N GLY A 94 -6.88 6.20 -13.37
CA GLY A 94 -8.04 5.64 -14.06
C GLY A 94 -8.85 4.65 -13.20
N TYR A 95 -8.50 4.46 -11.94
CA TYR A 95 -9.14 3.51 -11.03
C TYR A 95 -10.27 4.16 -10.24
N VAL A 96 -11.50 3.72 -10.50
CA VAL A 96 -12.71 4.23 -9.87
C VAL A 96 -13.28 3.17 -8.94
N MET A 97 -13.54 3.57 -7.69
CA MET A 97 -14.19 2.75 -6.69
C MET A 97 -14.88 3.64 -5.66
N ASN A 98 -15.81 3.07 -4.88
CA ASN A 98 -16.34 3.78 -3.73
C ASN A 98 -15.30 3.77 -2.60
N ARG A 99 -14.68 4.93 -2.34
CA ARG A 99 -13.66 5.12 -1.32
C ARG A 99 -14.23 5.55 0.02
N THR A 100 -13.61 5.10 1.09
CA THR A 100 -14.10 5.31 2.46
C THR A 100 -13.03 5.67 3.47
N GLU A 101 -11.75 5.48 3.16
CA GLU A 101 -10.68 5.68 4.14
C GLU A 101 -10.38 7.17 4.36
N PRO A 102 -10.21 7.61 5.62
CA PRO A 102 -9.85 9.00 5.90
C PRO A 102 -8.35 9.23 5.66
N TRP A 103 -7.88 10.43 5.96
CA TRP A 103 -6.44 10.66 6.14
C TRP A 103 -5.90 9.87 7.33
N ALA A 104 -4.65 9.40 7.22
CA ALA A 104 -3.91 8.88 8.35
C ALA A 104 -3.95 9.87 9.54
N PRO A 105 -4.11 9.37 10.78
CA PRO A 105 -4.33 10.24 11.93
C PRO A 105 -3.10 11.11 12.25
N ALA A 106 -3.36 12.33 12.70
CA ALA A 106 -2.33 13.18 13.28
C ALA A 106 -1.94 12.70 14.69
N GLY A 107 -0.73 13.02 15.11
CA GLY A 107 -0.22 12.84 16.48
C GLY A 107 0.59 11.56 16.69
N GLU A 108 0.59 10.63 15.75
CA GLU A 108 1.48 9.46 15.79
C GLU A 108 2.93 9.91 15.55
N GLY A 109 3.73 9.91 16.62
CA GLY A 109 5.09 10.45 16.56
C GLY A 109 5.17 11.97 16.30
N GLY A 110 4.07 12.69 16.52
CA GLY A 110 3.97 14.13 16.22
C GLY A 110 3.63 14.45 14.76
N SER A 111 3.08 13.49 14.02
CA SER A 111 2.63 13.67 12.63
C SER A 111 1.42 14.61 12.51
N GLU A 112 1.25 15.18 11.33
CA GLU A 112 0.05 15.87 10.87
C GLU A 112 -0.90 14.88 10.16
N TYR A 113 -2.15 15.27 9.90
CA TYR A 113 -3.09 14.39 9.19
C TYR A 113 -2.60 14.05 7.78
N GLY A 114 -2.64 12.76 7.43
CA GLY A 114 -2.18 12.23 6.14
C GLY A 114 -0.68 12.45 5.89
N GLN A 115 0.09 12.81 6.92
CA GLN A 115 1.53 12.89 6.83
C GLN A 115 2.13 11.51 7.02
N GLY A 116 2.78 11.02 5.97
CA GLY A 116 3.49 9.75 6.07
C GLY A 116 4.80 9.86 6.86
N ALA A 117 5.41 8.72 7.23
CA ALA A 117 6.64 8.63 8.00
C ALA A 117 7.90 9.23 7.32
N THR A 118 7.82 9.65 6.07
CA THR A 118 8.87 10.43 5.39
C THR A 118 8.75 11.93 5.63
N GLY A 119 7.58 12.41 6.07
CA GLY A 119 7.24 13.83 6.14
C GLY A 119 7.07 14.49 4.78
N ALA A 120 7.14 13.74 3.69
CA ALA A 120 6.98 14.22 2.33
C ALA A 120 5.62 13.81 1.76
N LYS A 121 5.11 14.61 0.82
CA LYS A 121 3.89 14.28 0.06
C LYS A 121 4.23 13.37 -1.09
N LEU A 122 3.35 12.42 -1.37
CA LEU A 122 3.58 11.36 -2.35
C LEU A 122 3.16 11.77 -3.78
N PRO A 123 3.73 11.18 -4.82
CA PRO A 123 3.09 11.14 -6.13
C PRO A 123 1.74 10.41 -6.06
N VAL A 124 0.74 10.90 -6.78
CA VAL A 124 -0.65 10.40 -6.68
C VAL A 124 -0.76 8.90 -6.96
N VAL A 125 -0.12 8.42 -8.02
CA VAL A 125 -0.18 7.00 -8.41
C VAL A 125 0.50 6.10 -7.38
N GLU A 126 1.52 6.60 -6.68
CA GLU A 126 2.25 5.83 -5.68
C GLU A 126 1.47 5.70 -4.38
N GLU A 127 0.74 6.75 -4.00
CA GLU A 127 -0.13 6.72 -2.84
C GLU A 127 -1.33 5.79 -3.06
N ALA A 128 -1.98 5.89 -4.21
CA ALA A 128 -3.11 5.03 -4.57
C ALA A 128 -2.75 3.53 -4.53
N TRP A 129 -1.48 3.20 -4.78
CA TRP A 129 -0.97 1.84 -4.76
C TRP A 129 0.15 1.68 -3.74
N THR A 130 -0.02 2.18 -2.51
CA THR A 130 1.04 2.12 -1.49
C THR A 130 1.02 0.85 -0.66
N ILE A 131 2.21 0.43 -0.22
CA ILE A 131 2.41 -0.61 0.79
C ILE A 131 3.36 -0.08 1.87
N ASN A 132 3.06 -0.38 3.13
CA ASN A 132 3.89 -0.11 4.29
C ASN A 132 4.17 -1.37 5.08
N MET A 133 5.32 -1.40 5.75
CA MET A 133 5.63 -2.39 6.77
C MET A 133 6.28 -1.66 7.96
N TYR A 134 6.33 -2.30 9.13
CA TYR A 134 7.03 -1.76 10.29
C TYR A 134 8.56 -1.91 10.21
N TRP A 135 9.10 -1.56 9.05
CA TRP A 135 10.51 -1.67 8.73
C TRP A 135 11.35 -0.75 9.63
N ARG A 136 12.45 -1.30 10.13
CA ARG A 136 13.54 -0.51 10.71
C ARG A 136 14.45 0.05 9.62
N ASP A 137 14.75 -0.79 8.64
CA ASP A 137 15.56 -0.44 7.47
C ASP A 137 14.62 -0.23 6.28
N ARG A 138 14.03 0.97 6.25
CA ARG A 138 13.03 1.36 5.24
C ARG A 138 13.62 1.35 3.82
N PRO A 139 12.95 0.75 2.82
CA PRO A 139 13.39 0.84 1.43
C PRO A 139 13.31 2.28 0.91
N THR A 140 13.99 2.55 -0.22
CA THR A 140 13.86 3.85 -0.89
C THR A 140 12.39 4.09 -1.30
N PRO A 141 11.84 5.31 -1.13
CA PRO A 141 10.49 5.62 -1.58
C PRO A 141 10.28 5.25 -3.05
N GLY A 142 9.18 4.56 -3.32
CA GLY A 142 8.83 4.05 -4.64
C GLY A 142 9.45 2.69 -4.97
N THR A 143 10.10 1.98 -4.05
CA THR A 143 10.51 0.59 -4.30
C THR A 143 9.29 -0.28 -4.65
N ARG A 144 9.39 -1.08 -5.71
CA ARG A 144 8.30 -1.93 -6.19
C ARG A 144 8.23 -3.21 -5.36
N MET A 145 7.07 -3.43 -4.76
CA MET A 145 6.69 -4.71 -4.17
C MET A 145 5.47 -5.26 -4.88
N LEU A 146 5.35 -6.58 -4.93
CA LEU A 146 4.13 -7.24 -5.37
C LEU A 146 3.22 -7.47 -4.16
N VAL A 147 1.94 -7.19 -4.32
CA VAL A 147 0.87 -7.65 -3.43
C VAL A 147 -0.04 -8.54 -4.24
N ARG A 148 -0.23 -9.79 -3.81
CA ARG A 148 -1.02 -10.79 -4.54
C ARG A 148 -2.01 -11.47 -3.60
N SER A 149 -3.25 -11.60 -4.05
CA SER A 149 -4.24 -12.41 -3.36
C SER A 149 -4.00 -13.89 -3.68
N PRO A 150 -3.65 -14.74 -2.70
CA PRO A 150 -3.49 -16.17 -2.93
C PRO A 150 -4.83 -16.85 -3.28
N ALA A 151 -5.96 -16.24 -2.91
CA ALA A 151 -7.30 -16.81 -3.13
C ALA A 151 -7.76 -16.74 -4.59
N ASN A 152 -7.37 -15.71 -5.34
CA ASN A 152 -7.83 -15.49 -6.70
C ASN A 152 -6.71 -15.15 -7.72
N GLY A 153 -5.46 -15.05 -7.28
CA GLY A 153 -4.30 -14.79 -8.13
C GLY A 153 -4.16 -13.35 -8.64
N ARG A 154 -5.09 -12.45 -8.31
CA ARG A 154 -4.96 -11.02 -8.66
C ARG A 154 -3.74 -10.43 -7.98
N ALA A 155 -3.09 -9.50 -8.66
CA ALA A 155 -1.88 -8.87 -8.17
C ALA A 155 -1.83 -7.36 -8.47
N VAL A 156 -1.07 -6.65 -7.63
CA VAL A 156 -0.77 -5.23 -7.73
C VAL A 156 0.73 -5.01 -7.53
N VAL A 157 1.32 -4.13 -8.32
CA VAL A 157 2.63 -3.54 -8.05
C VAL A 157 2.42 -2.33 -7.14
N ALA A 158 2.91 -2.42 -5.91
CA ALA A 158 2.76 -1.40 -4.89
C ALA A 158 4.06 -0.61 -4.66
N ALA A 159 3.91 0.66 -4.26
CA ALA A 159 4.99 1.57 -3.90
C ALA A 159 5.29 1.50 -2.40
N ALA A 160 6.47 0.97 -2.07
CA ALA A 160 6.99 0.89 -0.72
C ALA A 160 7.83 2.13 -0.33
N GLY A 161 8.13 2.26 0.97
CA GLY A 161 9.14 3.19 1.48
C GLY A 161 8.62 4.57 1.90
N TYR A 162 7.31 4.82 1.85
CA TYR A 162 6.71 6.11 2.22
C TYR A 162 6.22 6.20 3.67
N GLU A 163 5.76 5.08 4.23
CA GLU A 163 5.11 5.00 5.55
C GLU A 163 5.70 3.88 6.40
N THR A 164 5.65 3.95 7.73
CA THR A 164 6.15 2.88 8.60
C THR A 164 5.02 2.38 9.49
N GLY A 165 4.50 1.19 9.17
CA GLY A 165 3.38 0.54 9.86
C GLY A 165 2.93 -0.70 9.10
N PRO A 166 1.99 -1.50 9.61
CA PRO A 166 1.38 -1.42 10.94
C PRO A 166 2.35 -1.87 12.05
N GLY A 167 2.26 -1.28 13.24
CA GLY A 167 3.15 -1.59 14.36
C GLY A 167 2.92 -2.95 15.04
N ASP A 168 1.74 -3.54 14.83
CA ASP A 168 1.36 -4.86 15.35
C ASP A 168 2.19 -5.96 14.66
N ASN A 169 2.84 -6.81 15.45
CA ASN A 169 3.73 -7.86 14.95
C ASN A 169 2.99 -9.13 14.50
N ALA A 170 1.65 -9.15 14.58
CA ALA A 170 0.80 -10.17 13.95
C ALA A 170 0.43 -9.84 12.49
N HIS A 171 0.74 -8.64 11.99
CA HIS A 171 0.40 -8.20 10.63
C HIS A 171 1.68 -8.01 9.80
N VAL A 172 1.70 -8.52 8.57
CA VAL A 172 2.93 -8.53 7.76
C VAL A 172 3.16 -7.22 6.99
N ALA A 173 2.08 -6.48 6.71
CA ALA A 173 2.11 -5.20 6.00
C ALA A 173 0.79 -4.43 6.18
N GLY A 174 0.77 -3.20 5.68
CA GLY A 174 -0.43 -2.41 5.38
C GLY A 174 -0.45 -2.00 3.91
N VAL A 175 -1.63 -1.83 3.33
CA VAL A 175 -1.83 -1.37 1.94
C VAL A 175 -3.02 -0.43 1.83
N SER A 176 -3.03 0.40 0.78
CA SER A 176 -4.17 1.28 0.47
C SER A 176 -5.48 0.53 0.24
N GLU A 177 -6.62 1.21 0.42
CA GLU A 177 -7.93 0.61 0.17
C GLU A 177 -8.14 0.20 -1.29
N GLU A 178 -7.51 0.89 -2.24
CA GLU A 178 -7.51 0.52 -3.66
C GLU A 178 -6.91 -0.86 -3.92
N ILE A 179 -5.82 -1.20 -3.22
CA ILE A 179 -5.18 -2.52 -3.34
C ILE A 179 -6.15 -3.60 -2.87
N HIS A 180 -6.74 -3.44 -1.69
CA HIS A 180 -7.73 -4.38 -1.17
C HIS A 180 -8.93 -4.52 -2.12
N HIS A 181 -9.47 -3.39 -2.60
CA HIS A 181 -10.61 -3.41 -3.50
C HIS A 181 -10.31 -4.13 -4.82
N TRP A 182 -9.15 -3.88 -5.44
CA TRP A 182 -8.74 -4.57 -6.67
C TRP A 182 -8.57 -6.08 -6.45
N LEU A 183 -7.89 -6.44 -5.36
CA LEU A 183 -7.64 -7.83 -4.99
C LEU A 183 -8.91 -8.57 -4.54
N GLY A 184 -10.00 -7.86 -4.30
CA GLY A 184 -11.25 -8.43 -3.78
C GLY A 184 -11.10 -8.93 -2.35
N THR A 185 -10.32 -8.21 -1.54
CA THR A 185 -10.02 -8.53 -0.14
C THR A 185 -10.42 -7.38 0.78
N GLY A 186 -10.43 -7.65 2.09
CA GLY A 186 -10.68 -6.67 3.15
C GLY A 186 -9.50 -6.57 4.13
N HIS A 187 -9.69 -5.71 5.13
CA HIS A 187 -8.74 -5.52 6.22
C HIS A 187 -8.44 -6.86 6.92
N LEU A 188 -7.15 -7.18 7.06
CA LEU A 188 -6.59 -8.40 7.65
C LEU A 188 -6.80 -9.70 6.86
N ASP A 189 -7.25 -9.63 5.61
CA ASP A 189 -7.15 -10.79 4.74
C ASP A 189 -5.67 -11.13 4.47
N ASP A 190 -5.40 -12.42 4.34
CA ASP A 190 -4.06 -12.91 4.03
C ASP A 190 -3.68 -12.58 2.58
N LEU A 191 -2.57 -11.85 2.42
CA LEU A 191 -2.00 -11.49 1.11
C LEU A 191 -0.54 -11.95 1.03
N GLN A 192 -0.11 -12.34 -0.16
CA GLN A 192 1.30 -12.51 -0.45
C GLN A 192 1.93 -11.16 -0.73
N ILE A 193 3.05 -10.86 -0.07
CA ILE A 193 3.86 -9.66 -0.31
C ILE A 193 5.30 -10.03 -0.59
N GLY A 194 6.00 -9.23 -1.40
CA GLY A 194 7.45 -9.37 -1.62
C GLY A 194 8.04 -8.31 -2.53
N PHE A 195 9.35 -8.14 -2.48
CA PHE A 195 10.06 -7.21 -3.38
C PHE A 195 10.13 -7.77 -4.79
N LEU A 196 9.77 -6.96 -5.78
CA LEU A 196 9.88 -7.35 -7.19
C LEU A 196 11.34 -7.33 -7.63
N GLU A 197 11.75 -8.31 -8.44
CA GLU A 197 13.05 -8.26 -9.11
C GLU A 197 13.07 -7.11 -10.14
N ASP A 198 12.00 -6.98 -10.92
CA ASP A 198 11.83 -5.89 -11.89
C ASP A 198 11.28 -4.62 -11.22
N GLN A 199 12.20 -3.72 -10.89
CA GLN A 199 11.88 -2.41 -10.33
C GLN A 199 11.41 -1.38 -11.37
N ALA A 200 11.31 -1.74 -12.65
CA ALA A 200 10.79 -0.87 -13.71
C ALA A 200 9.28 -1.03 -13.95
N LEU A 201 8.64 -2.00 -13.29
CA LEU A 201 7.20 -2.22 -13.44
C LEU A 201 6.39 -0.97 -13.00
N PRO A 202 5.30 -0.65 -13.73
CA PRO A 202 4.40 0.42 -13.35
C PRO A 202 3.61 0.02 -12.10
N PHE A 203 3.25 1.02 -11.28
CA PHE A 203 2.39 0.79 -10.13
C PHE A 203 0.94 0.52 -10.54
N GLY A 204 0.25 -0.26 -9.73
CA GLY A 204 -1.15 -0.65 -9.93
C GLY A 204 -1.33 -2.10 -10.40
N PRO A 205 -2.54 -2.45 -10.84
CA PRO A 205 -2.88 -3.80 -11.29
C PRO A 205 -1.91 -4.37 -12.31
N ILE A 206 -1.52 -5.63 -12.12
CA ILE A 206 -0.61 -6.34 -13.02
C ILE A 206 -1.11 -7.75 -13.31
N THR A 207 -0.87 -8.23 -14.53
CA THR A 207 -1.04 -9.65 -14.86
C THR A 207 0.31 -10.34 -14.81
N CYS A 208 0.42 -11.32 -13.92
CA CYS A 208 1.61 -12.13 -13.77
C CYS A 208 1.49 -13.39 -14.64
N PRO A 209 2.43 -13.65 -15.56
CA PRO A 209 2.42 -14.85 -16.41
C PRO A 209 2.68 -16.14 -15.63
#